data_AF-A0A011RM98-F1
#
_entry.id   AF-A0A011RM98-F1
#
_cell.length_a   1.000
_cell.length_b   1.000
_cell.length_c   1.000
_cell.angle_alpha   90.00
_cell.angle_beta   90.00
_cell.angle_gamma   90.00
#
_symmetry.space_group_name_H-M   'P 1'
#
loop_
_entity.id
_entity.type
_entity.pdbx_description
1 polymer ?
#
loop_
_entity_poly.entity_id
_entity_poly.type
_entity_poly.pdbx_seq_one_letter_code
_entity_poly.pdbx_strand_id
1 'polypeptide(L)'
;MGVEVVPLVGPSSILLALMASGLSGQSFAFHGYLPSEAGAREQRLRELEKESELEKESRQQRRTQIFIETPYRNRQLLASLLAVCAPATRVCIATELTTASELVCTRPIAAWRRQTLPDLNRRPTVFLLHA
;
A
#
# COMPACT_ATOMS: atom_id res chain seq x y z
N MET A 1 10.05 17.44 -30.02
CA MET A 1 8.84 17.60 -29.19
C MET A 1 8.90 19.00 -28.60
N GLY A 2 7.99 19.90 -28.98
CA GLY A 2 8.03 21.32 -28.62
C GLY A 2 6.66 21.87 -28.26
N VAL A 3 5.81 21.01 -27.68
CA VAL A 3 4.47 21.40 -27.21
C VAL A 3 4.57 21.66 -25.72
N GLU A 4 3.96 22.77 -25.27
CA GLU A 4 3.87 23.12 -23.86
C GLU A 4 2.94 22.15 -23.12
N VAL A 5 3.38 21.63 -21.98
CA VAL A 5 2.61 20.73 -21.11
C VAL A 5 2.39 21.43 -19.78
N VAL A 6 1.14 21.76 -19.47
CA VAL A 6 0.75 22.47 -18.24
C VAL A 6 -0.07 21.53 -17.34
N PRO A 7 0.52 20.93 -16.29
CA PRO A 7 -0.24 20.09 -15.36
C PRO A 7 -1.14 20.95 -14.47
N LEU A 8 -2.36 20.45 -14.22
CA LEU A 8 -3.31 21.07 -13.29
C LEU A 8 -3.38 20.26 -11.99
N VAL A 9 -3.70 20.94 -10.90
CA VAL A 9 -3.95 20.28 -9.62
C VAL A 9 -5.20 19.41 -9.72
N GLY A 10 -5.13 18.19 -9.18
CA GLY A 10 -6.25 17.26 -9.11
C GLY A 10 -6.08 16.25 -7.98
N PRO A 11 -7.16 15.57 -7.57
CA PRO A 11 -7.09 14.55 -6.52
C PRO A 11 -6.25 13.36 -7.00
N SER A 12 -5.27 12.97 -6.18
CA SER A 12 -4.46 11.78 -6.40
C SER A 12 -4.73 10.80 -5.28
N SER A 13 -5.36 9.66 -5.60
CA SER A 13 -5.65 8.61 -4.61
C SER A 13 -4.39 8.09 -3.93
N ILE A 14 -3.27 8.03 -4.66
CA ILE A 14 -1.96 7.61 -4.13
C ILE A 14 -1.51 8.57 -3.02
N LEU A 15 -1.55 9.88 -3.29
CA LEU A 15 -1.10 10.89 -2.32
C LEU A 15 -2.08 11.03 -1.16
N LEU A 16 -3.40 10.98 -1.42
CA LEU A 16 -4.43 11.01 -0.39
C LEU A 16 -4.27 9.82 0.58
N ALA A 17 -4.07 8.61 0.05
CA ALA A 17 -3.81 7.43 0.86
C ALA A 17 -2.54 7.58 1.70
N LEU A 18 -1.45 8.09 1.11
CA LEU A 18 -0.18 8.31 1.81
C LEU A 18 -0.33 9.31 2.96
N MET A 19 -0.95 10.47 2.71
CA MET A 19 -1.18 11.50 3.73
C MET A 19 -2.04 10.97 4.88
N ALA A 20 -3.11 10.25 4.58
CA ALA A 20 -4.02 9.71 5.58
C ALA A 20 -3.46 8.47 6.33
N SER A 21 -2.47 7.77 5.75
CA SER A 21 -1.93 6.55 6.34
C SER A 21 -1.13 6.76 7.64
N GLY A 22 -0.61 7.96 7.86
CA GLY A 22 0.35 8.24 8.94
C GLY A 22 1.71 7.54 8.78
N LEU A 23 1.99 6.97 7.59
CA LEU A 23 3.31 6.42 7.23
C LEU A 23 4.23 7.52 6.70
N SER A 24 5.51 7.21 6.50
CA SER A 24 6.49 8.19 6.00
C SER A 24 6.10 8.67 4.59
N GLY A 25 5.81 9.97 4.47
CA GLY A 25 5.58 10.64 3.19
C GLY A 25 6.83 11.23 2.54
N GLN A 26 7.97 11.24 3.25
CA GLN A 26 9.22 11.83 2.75
C GLN A 26 9.95 10.92 1.76
N SER A 27 9.77 9.60 1.90
CA SER A 27 10.27 8.60 0.96
C SER A 27 9.16 7.60 0.67
N PHE A 28 8.75 7.48 -0.59
CA PHE A 28 7.77 6.49 -1.03
C PHE A 28 8.01 6.06 -2.47
N ALA A 29 7.52 4.87 -2.82
CA ALA A 29 7.52 4.36 -4.19
C ALA A 29 6.15 3.81 -4.54
N PHE A 30 5.65 4.15 -5.74
CA PHE A 30 4.43 3.59 -6.28
C PHE A 30 4.76 2.50 -7.32
N HIS A 31 4.30 1.28 -7.06
CA HIS A 31 4.61 0.09 -7.88
C HIS A 31 3.50 -0.30 -8.86
N GLY A 32 2.35 0.39 -8.83
CA GLY A 32 1.19 -0.02 -9.61
C GLY A 32 0.63 -1.36 -9.14
N TYR A 33 0.47 -2.30 -10.08
CA TYR A 33 -0.05 -3.64 -9.81
C TYR A 33 1.08 -4.61 -9.46
N LEU A 34 0.86 -5.44 -8.45
CA LEU A 34 1.75 -6.55 -8.15
C LEU A 34 1.47 -7.76 -9.07
N PRO A 35 2.41 -8.71 -9.19
CA PRO A 35 2.22 -9.91 -10.00
C PRO A 35 0.88 -10.63 -9.75
N SER A 36 0.31 -11.18 -10.82
CA SER A 36 -0.97 -11.89 -10.78
C SER A 36 -0.85 -13.23 -10.05
N GLU A 37 0.22 -13.96 -10.37
CA GLU A 37 0.59 -15.25 -9.80
C GLU A 37 0.93 -15.12 -8.30
N ALA A 38 0.49 -16.08 -7.49
CA ALA A 38 0.54 -15.97 -6.04
C ALA A 38 1.97 -16.01 -5.49
N GLY A 39 2.79 -16.95 -5.97
CA GLY A 39 4.19 -17.09 -5.56
C GLY A 39 5.01 -15.85 -5.91
N ALA A 40 4.89 -15.36 -7.14
CA ALA A 40 5.54 -14.14 -7.59
C ALA A 40 5.09 -12.90 -6.80
N ARG A 41 3.79 -12.78 -6.49
CA ARG A 41 3.27 -11.68 -5.66
C ARG A 41 3.86 -11.71 -4.26
N GLU A 42 3.86 -12.88 -3.62
CA GLU A 42 4.42 -13.08 -2.29
C GLU A 42 5.91 -12.79 -2.24
N GLN A 43 6.65 -13.24 -3.26
CA GLN A 43 8.06 -12.94 -3.40
C GLN A 43 8.29 -11.42 -3.51
N ARG A 44 7.51 -10.74 -4.37
CA ARG A 44 7.61 -9.29 -4.51
C ARG A 44 7.27 -8.55 -3.21
N LEU A 45 6.29 -9.02 -2.44
CA LEU A 45 5.95 -8.43 -1.14
C LEU A 45 7.09 -8.53 -0.13
N ARG A 46 7.80 -9.66 -0.07
CA ARG A 46 8.99 -9.82 0.80
C ARG A 46 10.12 -8.89 0.39
N GLU A 47 10.35 -8.73 -0.91
CA GLU A 47 11.34 -7.78 -1.43
C GLU A 47 11.01 -6.35 -1.04
N LEU A 48 9.75 -5.93 -1.22
CA LEU A 48 9.28 -4.60 -0.85
C LEU A 48 9.39 -4.33 0.65
N GLU A 49 9.07 -5.31 1.49
CA GLU A 49 9.25 -5.24 2.93
C GLU A 49 10.73 -5.03 3.28
N LYS A 50 11.62 -5.85 2.72
CA LYS A 50 13.07 -5.72 2.91
C LYS A 50 13.60 -4.37 2.42
N GLU A 51 13.14 -3.89 1.26
CA GLU A 51 13.49 -2.57 0.73
C GLU A 51 13.07 -1.44 1.70
N SER A 52 11.91 -1.56 2.35
CA SER A 52 11.46 -0.62 3.39
C SER A 52 12.33 -0.68 4.65
N GLU A 53 12.81 -1.86 5.04
CA GLU A 53 13.66 -2.06 6.21
C GLU A 53 15.10 -1.57 6.00
N LEU A 54 15.72 -1.86 4.86
CA LEU A 54 17.13 -1.55 4.59
C LEU A 54 17.42 -0.04 4.67
N GLU A 55 16.45 0.80 4.32
CA GLU A 55 16.60 2.25 4.45
C GLU A 55 16.75 2.69 5.90
N LYS A 56 16.10 1.99 6.86
CA LYS A 56 16.25 2.22 8.31
C LYS A 56 17.72 2.19 8.76
N GLU A 57 18.52 1.30 8.17
CA GLU A 57 19.93 1.10 8.53
C GLU A 57 20.84 2.15 7.86
N SER A 58 20.44 2.69 6.71
CA SER A 58 21.22 3.63 5.89
C SER A 58 21.10 5.11 6.33
N ARG A 59 20.43 5.41 7.45
CA ARG A 59 20.01 6.78 7.87
C ARG A 59 19.02 7.45 6.90
N GLN A 60 18.55 6.73 5.88
CA GLN A 60 17.48 7.17 5.00
C GLN A 60 16.15 6.79 5.65
N GLN A 61 15.17 7.68 5.63
CA GLN A 61 13.90 7.40 6.27
C GLN A 61 13.21 6.26 5.54
N ARG A 62 12.76 5.22 6.27
CA ARG A 62 12.01 4.07 5.75
C ARG A 62 11.05 4.46 4.61
N ARG A 63 11.25 3.93 3.40
CA ARG A 63 10.38 4.17 2.24
C ARG A 63 9.07 3.43 2.32
N THR A 64 7.98 4.17 2.24
CA THR A 64 6.63 3.61 2.13
C THR A 64 6.41 3.02 0.73
N GLN A 65 6.03 1.75 0.67
CA GLN A 65 5.76 1.04 -0.58
C GLN A 65 4.27 1.09 -0.87
N ILE A 66 3.88 1.68 -2.01
CA ILE A 66 2.48 1.90 -2.38
C ILE A 66 2.16 1.03 -3.60
N PHE A 67 1.03 0.32 -3.55
CA PHE A 67 0.55 -0.50 -4.65
C PHE A 67 -0.98 -0.54 -4.68
N ILE A 68 -1.52 -0.85 -5.85
CA ILE A 68 -2.95 -0.98 -6.11
C ILE A 68 -3.23 -2.37 -6.67
N GLU A 69 -4.50 -2.75 -6.64
CA GLU A 69 -4.95 -4.00 -7.22
C GLU A 69 -6.35 -3.84 -7.80
N THR A 70 -6.68 -4.70 -8.77
CA THR A 70 -8.04 -4.79 -9.30
C THR A 70 -9.03 -5.11 -8.16
N PRO A 71 -10.22 -4.51 -8.14
CA PRO A 71 -11.12 -4.60 -6.98
C PRO A 71 -11.52 -6.03 -6.55
N TYR A 72 -11.53 -6.99 -7.48
CA TYR A 72 -11.84 -8.40 -7.19
C TYR A 72 -10.63 -9.21 -6.65
N ARG A 73 -9.42 -8.64 -6.69
CA ARG A 73 -8.16 -9.25 -6.22
C ARG A 73 -7.67 -8.68 -4.88
N ASN A 74 -8.30 -7.65 -4.33
CA ASN A 74 -7.90 -7.03 -3.06
C ASN A 74 -7.83 -8.04 -1.90
N ARG A 75 -8.77 -8.99 -1.83
CA ARG A 75 -8.79 -10.00 -0.75
C ARG A 75 -7.59 -10.93 -0.85
N GLN A 76 -7.21 -11.32 -2.07
CA GLN A 76 -6.06 -12.17 -2.34
C GLN A 76 -4.76 -11.44 -2.06
N LEU A 77 -4.66 -10.16 -2.41
CA LEU A 77 -3.52 -9.33 -2.05
C LEU A 77 -3.38 -9.17 -0.53
N LEU A 78 -4.47 -8.84 0.16
CA LEU A 78 -4.49 -8.75 1.62
C LEU A 78 -4.10 -10.08 2.27
N ALA A 79 -4.60 -11.21 1.76
CA ALA A 79 -4.20 -12.53 2.24
C ALA A 79 -2.69 -12.78 2.06
N SER A 80 -2.13 -12.45 0.89
CA SER A 80 -0.68 -12.56 0.66
C SER A 80 0.13 -11.67 1.61
N LEU A 81 -0.28 -10.42 1.84
CA LEU A 81 0.35 -9.53 2.83
C LEU A 81 0.35 -10.17 4.24
N LEU A 82 -0.81 -10.67 4.67
CA LEU A 82 -0.95 -11.30 5.98
C LEU A 82 -0.18 -12.61 6.09
N ALA A 83 0.09 -13.31 4.99
CA ALA A 83 0.84 -14.56 4.99
C ALA A 83 2.36 -14.31 5.10
N VAL A 84 2.89 -13.32 4.39
CA VAL A 84 4.34 -13.23 4.16
C VAL A 84 5.06 -12.13 4.92
N CYS A 85 4.36 -11.06 5.29
CA CYS A 85 4.96 -9.92 5.97
C CYS A 85 5.20 -10.17 7.46
N ALA A 86 6.22 -9.51 8.01
CA ALA A 86 6.58 -9.58 9.41
C ALA A 86 5.47 -9.01 10.31
N PRO A 87 5.27 -9.54 11.53
CA PRO A 87 4.19 -9.10 12.42
C PRO A 87 4.21 -7.61 12.77
N ALA A 88 5.38 -6.98 12.79
CA ALA A 88 5.57 -5.57 13.13
C ALA A 88 5.33 -4.62 11.95
N THR A 89 5.40 -5.12 10.71
CA THR A 89 5.22 -4.33 9.49
C THR A 89 3.87 -3.67 9.49
N ARG A 90 3.83 -2.35 9.26
CA ARG A 90 2.60 -1.59 9.18
C ARG A 90 2.05 -1.64 7.77
N VAL A 91 0.77 -1.97 7.66
CA VAL A 91 0.02 -1.94 6.41
C VAL A 91 -1.15 -0.97 6.57
N CYS A 92 -1.24 -0.03 5.63
CA CYS A 92 -2.41 0.82 5.44
C CYS A 92 -3.28 0.25 4.32
N ILE A 93 -4.59 0.22 4.58
CA ILE A 93 -5.63 -0.04 3.59
C ILE A 93 -6.44 1.26 3.46
N ALA A 94 -6.40 1.88 2.30
CA ALA A 94 -7.18 3.06 1.95
C ALA A 94 -8.15 2.69 0.82
N THR A 95 -9.43 2.57 1.12
CA THR A 95 -10.47 2.17 0.16
C THR A 95 -11.52 3.25 0.05
N GLU A 96 -12.15 3.35 -1.13
CA GLU A 96 -13.29 4.27 -1.35
C GLU A 96 -12.95 5.74 -1.03
N LEU A 97 -11.69 6.15 -1.26
CA LEU A 97 -11.22 7.50 -0.97
C LEU A 97 -12.11 8.55 -1.62
N THR A 98 -12.40 9.62 -0.86
CA THR A 98 -13.27 10.75 -1.21
C THR A 98 -14.75 10.41 -1.38
N THR A 99 -15.17 9.16 -1.13
CA THR A 99 -16.59 8.76 -1.13
C THR A 99 -17.15 8.69 0.30
N ALA A 100 -18.48 8.60 0.43
CA ALA A 100 -19.11 8.46 1.74
C ALA A 100 -18.74 7.16 2.48
N SER A 101 -18.22 6.16 1.76
CA SER A 101 -17.74 4.89 2.33
C SER A 101 -16.21 4.85 2.51
N GLU A 102 -15.54 6.00 2.50
CA GLU A 102 -14.10 6.08 2.73
C GLU A 102 -13.66 5.35 4.00
N LEU A 103 -12.62 4.55 3.87
CA LEU A 103 -11.93 3.94 5.00
C LEU A 103 -10.42 4.00 4.77
N VAL A 104 -9.71 4.65 5.69
CA VAL A 104 -8.24 4.62 5.77
C VAL A 104 -7.84 4.05 7.13
N CYS A 105 -7.12 2.94 7.13
CA CYS A 105 -6.73 2.27 8.36
C CYS A 105 -5.33 1.70 8.25
N THR A 106 -4.45 2.11 9.16
CA THR A 106 -3.06 1.62 9.29
C THR A 106 -2.91 0.77 10.53
N ARG A 107 -2.45 -0.47 10.39
CA ARG A 107 -2.18 -1.37 11.51
C ARG A 107 -0.97 -2.26 11.24
N PRO A 108 -0.26 -2.73 12.29
CA PRO A 108 0.71 -3.79 12.11
C PRO A 108 0.03 -5.08 11.64
N ILE A 109 0.73 -5.90 10.87
CA ILE A 109 0.26 -7.22 10.39
C ILE A 109 -0.28 -8.07 11.54
N ALA A 110 0.38 -8.06 12.70
CA ALA A 110 -0.08 -8.80 13.89
C ALA A 110 -1.50 -8.40 14.33
N ALA A 111 -1.86 -7.12 14.22
CA ALA A 111 -3.19 -6.63 14.57
C ALA A 111 -4.22 -7.00 13.50
N TRP A 112 -3.86 -6.87 12.21
CA TRP A 112 -4.73 -7.30 11.12
C TRP A 112 -5.12 -8.78 11.21
N ARG A 113 -4.18 -9.66 11.60
CA ARG A 113 -4.45 -11.09 11.80
C ARG A 113 -5.44 -11.40 12.94
N ARG A 114 -5.66 -10.48 13.88
CA ARG A 114 -6.48 -10.69 15.09
C ARG A 114 -7.89 -10.10 15.00
N GLN A 115 -8.17 -9.32 13.97
CA GLN A 115 -9.43 -8.59 13.83
C GLN A 115 -10.21 -9.07 12.60
N THR A 116 -11.48 -8.67 12.55
CA THR A 116 -12.24 -8.75 11.31
C THR A 116 -11.62 -7.85 10.26
N LEU A 117 -11.32 -8.43 9.09
CA LEU A 117 -10.79 -7.70 7.95
C LEU A 117 -11.88 -6.83 7.31
N PRO A 118 -11.54 -5.64 6.79
CA PRO A 118 -12.50 -4.81 6.08
C PRO A 118 -13.03 -5.52 4.83
N ASP A 119 -14.27 -5.22 4.45
CA ASP A 119 -14.82 -5.72 3.19
C ASP A 119 -14.24 -4.92 2.02
N LEU A 120 -13.27 -5.50 1.32
CA LEU A 120 -12.62 -4.91 0.16
C LEU A 120 -13.16 -5.45 -1.17
N ASN A 121 -14.23 -6.26 -1.13
CA ASN A 121 -14.73 -6.94 -2.32
C ASN A 121 -15.26 -5.92 -3.33
N ARG A 122 -14.66 -5.89 -4.52
CA ARG A 122 -15.06 -4.98 -5.62
C ARG A 122 -14.99 -3.50 -5.26
N ARG A 123 -14.10 -3.11 -4.32
CA ARG A 123 -13.85 -1.70 -3.98
C ARG A 123 -12.47 -1.22 -4.46
N PRO A 124 -12.33 -0.06 -5.14
CA PRO A 124 -11.02 0.58 -5.34
C PRO A 124 -10.27 0.73 -4.01
N THR A 125 -9.03 0.24 -3.98
CA THR A 125 -8.22 0.20 -2.77
C THR A 125 -6.75 0.48 -3.10
N VAL A 126 -6.13 1.34 -2.31
CA VAL A 126 -4.69 1.58 -2.27
C VAL A 126 -4.13 0.90 -1.03
N PHE A 127 -3.06 0.14 -1.20
CA PHE A 127 -2.33 -0.50 -0.12
C PHE A 127 -0.99 0.19 0.07
N LEU A 128 -0.60 0.40 1.33
CA LEU A 128 0.70 0.93 1.68
C LEU A 128 1.36 -0.01 2.68
N LEU A 129 2.64 -0.28 2.48
CA LEU A 129 3.46 -1.08 3.37
C LEU A 129 4.63 -0.24 3.87
N HIS A 130 4.93 -0.37 5.16
CA HIS A 130 6.04 0.30 5.80
C HIS A 130 6.54 -0.53 6.98
N ALA A 131 7.77 -1.03 6.87
CA ALA A 131 8.42 -1.91 7.84
C ALA A 131 9.32 -1.16 8.81
#